data_AF-A0A3Q0HLK1-F1
#
_entry.id   AF-A0A3Q0HLK1-F1
#
_cell.length_a   1.000
_cell.length_b   1.000
_cell.length_c   1.000
_cell.angle_alpha   90.00
_cell.angle_beta   90.00
_cell.angle_gamma   90.00
#
_symmetry.space_group_name_H-M   'P 1'
#
loop_
_entity.id
_entity.type
_entity.pdbx_description
1 polymer ?
#
loop_
_entity_poly.entity_id
_entity_poly.type
_entity_poly.pdbx_seq_one_letter_code
_entity_poly.pdbx_strand_id
1 'polypeptide(L)'
;MFTVSDLKTGVVCYHHDDSDSTKDFVVFRIFDGRHSIRHKFPINILPKDDSPPFLISNVVIEVYEGQTVLIQGSMLQASDVDSSDDYIFFNLTKPLQAGEIMKKPGPDLIGYPVTGFFQRDLFSGIIYYRHFGGEIFEDSLEFVLCDSHDPPNLSESQA
;
A
#
# COMPACT_ATOMS: atom_id res chain seq x y z
N MET A 1 19.50 24.10 26.74
CA MET A 1 19.63 25.40 26.03
C MET A 1 20.87 25.26 25.16
N PHE A 2 20.78 25.60 23.88
CA PHE A 2 21.90 25.53 22.93
C PHE A 2 22.13 26.91 22.32
N THR A 3 23.27 27.08 21.67
CA THR A 3 23.71 28.32 21.03
C THR A 3 23.65 28.23 19.52
N VAL A 4 23.79 29.37 18.84
CA VAL A 4 23.96 29.39 17.37
C VAL A 4 25.22 28.64 16.94
N SER A 5 26.26 28.58 17.79
CA SER A 5 27.45 27.79 17.49
C SER A 5 27.13 26.30 17.42
N ASP A 6 26.29 25.79 18.34
CA ASP A 6 25.90 24.38 18.38
C ASP A 6 25.10 23.96 17.13
N LEU A 7 24.29 24.88 16.57
CA LEU A 7 23.63 24.67 15.28
C LEU A 7 24.64 24.65 14.12
N LYS A 8 25.60 25.59 14.11
CA LYS A 8 26.61 25.70 13.04
C LYS A 8 27.58 24.53 13.00
N THR A 9 27.91 23.97 14.16
CA THR A 9 28.80 22.80 14.27
C THR A 9 28.06 21.47 14.21
N GLY A 10 26.73 21.48 14.03
CA GLY A 10 25.92 20.28 13.90
C GLY A 10 25.70 19.50 15.21
N VAL A 11 25.99 20.11 16.36
CA VAL A 11 25.71 19.51 17.68
C VAL A 11 24.20 19.39 17.92
N VAL A 12 23.42 20.30 17.34
CA VAL A 12 21.96 20.24 17.32
C VAL A 12 21.49 20.11 15.88
N CYS A 13 20.84 18.99 15.57
CA CYS A 13 20.23 18.71 14.28
C CYS A 13 18.73 18.47 14.42
N TYR A 14 18.01 18.70 13.33
CA TYR A 14 16.65 18.22 13.17
C TYR A 14 16.69 16.76 12.72
N HIS A 15 15.85 15.92 13.32
CA HIS A 15 15.60 14.56 12.90
C HIS A 15 14.09 14.38 12.81
N HIS A 16 13.61 14.03 11.62
CA HIS A 16 12.22 13.69 11.43
C HIS A 16 11.92 12.33 12.06
N ASP A 17 10.66 12.02 12.30
CA ASP A 17 10.25 10.75 12.92
C ASP A 17 9.98 9.63 11.90
N ASP A 18 10.42 9.85 10.65
CA ASP A 18 10.21 8.94 9.51
C ASP A 18 8.72 8.65 9.23
N SER A 19 7.81 9.53 9.66
CA SER A 19 6.38 9.46 9.28
C SER A 19 6.14 10.06 7.90
N ASP A 20 4.98 9.82 7.28
CA ASP A 20 4.64 10.44 5.98
C ASP A 20 4.20 11.91 6.08
N SER A 21 4.48 12.56 7.22
CA SER A 21 4.13 13.97 7.40
C SER A 21 4.93 14.84 6.44
N THR A 22 4.26 15.66 5.63
CA THR A 22 4.91 16.57 4.68
C THR A 22 5.30 17.93 5.29
N LYS A 23 4.92 18.17 6.55
CA LYS A 23 5.13 19.44 7.25
C LYS A 23 5.39 19.21 8.72
N ASP A 24 6.42 19.86 9.23
CA ASP A 24 6.70 19.93 10.65
C ASP A 24 7.08 21.36 11.07
N PHE A 25 7.25 21.60 12.36
CA PHE A 25 7.77 22.85 12.88
C PHE A 25 8.47 22.68 14.22
N VAL A 26 9.51 23.49 14.42
CA VAL A 26 10.13 23.67 15.73
C VAL A 26 9.71 25.01 16.30
N VAL A 27 9.32 25.05 17.57
CA VAL A 27 9.08 26.31 18.29
C VAL A 27 10.33 26.65 19.10
N PHE A 28 11.11 27.60 18.60
CA PHE A 28 12.25 28.12 19.34
C PHE A 28 11.80 29.15 20.36
N ARG A 29 12.34 29.06 21.58
CA ARG A 29 12.36 30.17 22.53
C ARG A 29 13.73 30.84 22.46
N ILE A 30 13.78 32.03 21.89
CA ILE A 30 15.01 32.82 21.71
C ILE A 30 15.14 33.77 22.89
N PHE A 31 16.31 33.82 23.51
CA PHE A 31 16.58 34.61 24.71
C PHE A 31 17.89 35.37 24.56
N ASP A 32 17.90 36.65 24.93
CA ASP A 32 19.07 37.54 24.82
C ASP A 32 19.75 37.84 26.17
N GLY A 33 19.32 37.20 27.26
CA GLY A 33 19.75 37.52 28.63
C GLY A 33 18.72 38.28 29.45
N ARG A 34 17.77 38.99 28.81
CA ARG A 34 16.77 39.84 29.50
C ARG A 34 15.35 39.64 28.98
N HIS A 35 15.19 39.41 27.69
CA HIS A 35 13.92 39.21 27.01
C HIS A 35 13.88 37.87 26.31
N SER A 36 12.67 37.31 26.15
CA SER A 36 12.47 36.09 25.37
C SER A 36 11.30 36.21 24.42
N ILE A 37 11.47 35.67 23.22
CA ILE A 37 10.40 35.52 22.23
C ILE A 37 10.22 34.04 21.86
N ARG A 38 9.01 33.68 21.41
CA ARG A 38 8.75 32.39 20.78
C ARG A 38 8.64 32.58 19.28
N HIS A 39 9.33 31.75 18.51
CA HIS A 39 9.32 31.79 17.06
C HIS A 39 9.04 30.40 16.50
N LYS A 40 8.09 30.30 15.56
CA LYS A 40 7.75 29.06 14.86
C LYS A 40 8.58 28.96 13.59
N PHE A 41 9.46 27.97 13.52
CA PHE A 41 10.27 27.68 12.35
C PHE A 41 9.62 26.54 11.56
N PRO A 42 9.06 26.79 10.37
CA PRO A 42 8.43 25.75 9.57
C PRO A 42 9.49 24.89 8.87
N ILE A 43 9.19 23.59 8.76
CA ILE A 43 10.01 22.61 8.06
C ILE A 43 9.11 21.94 7.01
N ASN A 44 9.55 21.96 5.75
CA ASN A 44 8.90 21.19 4.69
C ASN A 44 9.62 19.85 4.56
N ILE A 45 8.88 18.76 4.68
CA ILE A 45 9.38 17.41 4.49
C ILE A 45 9.08 17.01 3.06
N LEU A 46 10.09 16.53 2.36
CA LEU A 46 9.89 15.93 1.04
C LEU A 46 9.42 14.49 1.27
N PRO A 47 8.27 14.09 0.70
CA PRO A 47 7.80 12.73 0.85
C PRO A 47 8.82 11.77 0.26
N LYS A 48 8.99 10.65 0.94
CA LYS A 48 9.74 9.49 0.47
C LYS A 48 8.73 8.36 0.34
N ASP A 49 8.89 7.57 -0.70
CA ASP A 49 8.07 6.40 -0.99
C ASP A 49 8.82 5.20 -0.39
N ASP A 50 8.58 4.96 0.91
CA ASP A 50 9.29 3.94 1.69
C ASP A 50 8.39 3.11 2.62
N SER A 51 7.08 3.32 2.53
CA SER A 51 6.09 2.48 3.18
C SER A 51 5.58 1.41 2.20
N PRO A 52 5.48 0.14 2.62
CA PRO A 52 4.84 -0.87 1.78
C PRO A 52 3.31 -0.75 1.81
N PRO A 53 2.62 -1.20 0.74
CA PRO A 53 1.16 -1.24 0.75
C PRO A 53 0.60 -2.18 1.81
N PHE A 54 -0.64 -1.92 2.25
CA PHE A 54 -1.34 -2.72 3.26
C PHE A 54 -2.80 -2.99 2.87
N LEU A 55 -3.38 -4.08 3.41
CA LEU A 55 -4.76 -4.46 3.14
C LEU A 55 -5.76 -3.59 3.92
N ILE A 56 -6.80 -3.16 3.22
CA ILE A 56 -7.98 -2.45 3.77
C ILE A 56 -9.15 -3.41 3.92
N SER A 57 -9.39 -4.26 2.91
CA SER A 57 -10.47 -5.23 2.88
C SER A 57 -9.93 -6.58 2.41
N ASN A 58 -10.29 -7.65 3.11
CA ASN A 58 -10.05 -9.03 2.72
C ASN A 58 -11.21 -9.90 3.22
N VAL A 59 -12.19 -10.14 2.34
CA VAL A 59 -13.45 -10.81 2.68
C VAL A 59 -13.50 -12.17 1.99
N VAL A 60 -13.85 -13.19 2.77
CA VAL A 60 -14.11 -14.55 2.26
C VAL A 60 -15.27 -14.51 1.27
N ILE A 61 -15.08 -15.12 0.11
CA ILE A 61 -16.12 -15.25 -0.93
C ILE A 61 -16.67 -16.67 -0.96
N GLU A 62 -17.97 -16.80 -1.19
CA GLU A 62 -18.63 -18.08 -1.41
C GLU A 62 -18.80 -18.31 -2.93
N VAL A 63 -18.37 -19.48 -3.40
CA VAL A 63 -18.39 -19.82 -4.83
C VAL A 63 -18.94 -21.24 -4.97
N TYR A 64 -19.96 -21.41 -5.83
CA TYR A 64 -20.43 -22.74 -6.19
C TYR A 64 -19.44 -23.43 -7.11
N GLU A 65 -19.40 -24.76 -7.06
CA GLU A 65 -18.53 -25.57 -7.91
C GLU A 65 -18.69 -25.22 -9.40
N GLY A 66 -17.55 -25.01 -10.07
CA GLY A 66 -17.51 -24.70 -11.51
C GLY A 66 -17.93 -23.27 -11.86
N GLN A 67 -18.31 -22.44 -10.87
CA GLN A 67 -18.67 -21.06 -11.12
C GLN A 67 -17.45 -20.16 -11.25
N THR A 68 -17.69 -19.03 -11.91
CA THR A 68 -16.75 -17.91 -11.99
C THR A 68 -17.41 -16.71 -11.33
N VAL A 69 -16.77 -16.14 -10.31
CA VAL A 69 -17.30 -15.03 -9.52
C VAL A 69 -16.39 -13.82 -9.67
N LEU A 70 -17.00 -12.64 -9.79
CA LEU A 70 -16.29 -11.36 -9.85
C LEU A 70 -15.72 -11.02 -8.46
N ILE A 71 -14.43 -10.69 -8.39
CA ILE A 71 -13.81 -10.14 -7.18
C ILE A 71 -14.02 -8.63 -7.19
N GLN A 72 -14.76 -8.12 -6.20
CA GLN A 72 -15.13 -6.71 -6.09
C GLN A 72 -14.20 -5.95 -5.13
N GLY A 73 -14.11 -4.63 -5.28
CA GLY A 73 -13.33 -3.77 -4.37
C GLY A 73 -13.78 -3.83 -2.92
N SER A 74 -15.06 -4.12 -2.68
CA SER A 74 -15.58 -4.36 -1.33
C SER A 74 -15.08 -5.67 -0.70
N MET A 75 -14.60 -6.62 -1.51
CA MET A 75 -14.10 -7.91 -1.06
C MET A 75 -12.59 -7.87 -0.83
N LEU A 76 -11.85 -7.22 -1.72
CA LEU A 76 -10.41 -7.13 -1.66
C LEU A 76 -9.95 -5.72 -2.06
N GLN A 77 -9.26 -5.05 -1.15
CA GLN A 77 -8.76 -3.69 -1.33
C GLN A 77 -7.48 -3.50 -0.53
N ALA A 78 -6.52 -2.79 -1.12
CA ALA A 78 -5.29 -2.36 -0.48
C ALA A 78 -5.16 -0.84 -0.54
N SER A 79 -4.29 -0.27 0.28
CA SER A 79 -3.92 1.13 0.20
C SER A 79 -2.45 1.31 0.48
N ASP A 80 -1.94 2.44 0.03
CA ASP A 80 -0.59 2.87 0.27
C ASP A 80 -0.58 4.35 0.68
N VAL A 81 0.30 4.71 1.60
CA VAL A 81 0.30 6.05 2.24
C VAL A 81 1.02 7.10 1.42
N ASP A 82 2.00 6.69 0.61
CA ASP A 82 2.93 7.58 -0.08
C ASP A 82 2.91 7.39 -1.61
N SER A 83 2.25 6.33 -2.10
CA SER A 83 2.02 6.04 -3.52
C SER A 83 0.53 5.89 -3.87
N SER A 84 0.22 5.64 -5.15
CA SER A 84 -1.16 5.57 -5.64
C SER A 84 -1.73 4.15 -5.53
N ASP A 85 -2.88 4.03 -4.86
CA ASP A 85 -3.62 2.78 -4.71
C ASP A 85 -3.88 2.04 -6.02
N ASP A 86 -4.07 2.76 -7.14
CA ASP A 86 -4.39 2.18 -8.46
C ASP A 86 -3.30 1.25 -8.99
N TYR A 87 -2.04 1.53 -8.61
CA TYR A 87 -0.86 0.83 -9.09
C TYR A 87 -0.34 -0.22 -8.11
N ILE A 88 -1.01 -0.41 -6.97
CA ILE A 88 -0.74 -1.56 -6.09
C ILE A 88 -1.02 -2.84 -6.87
N PHE A 89 -0.01 -3.70 -6.97
CA PHE A 89 -0.09 -4.97 -7.66
C PHE A 89 -0.16 -6.12 -6.65
N PHE A 90 -1.21 -6.92 -6.78
CA PHE A 90 -1.43 -8.14 -6.02
C PHE A 90 -0.67 -9.25 -6.73
N ASN A 91 0.48 -9.65 -6.18
CA ASN A 91 1.31 -10.71 -6.74
C ASN A 91 1.05 -12.03 -6.03
N LEU A 92 0.49 -13.01 -6.74
CA LEU A 92 0.20 -14.33 -6.16
C LEU A 92 1.51 -15.09 -5.94
N THR A 93 1.74 -15.51 -4.71
CA THR A 93 2.97 -16.21 -4.33
C THR A 93 2.84 -17.72 -4.39
N LYS A 94 1.60 -18.24 -4.41
CA LYS A 94 1.31 -19.67 -4.55
C LYS A 94 0.14 -19.93 -5.52
N PRO A 95 0.17 -21.07 -6.23
CA PRO A 95 -0.97 -21.51 -7.02
C PRO A 95 -2.13 -21.93 -6.10
N LEU A 96 -3.34 -21.56 -6.53
CA LEU A 96 -4.61 -22.02 -5.96
C LEU A 96 -4.81 -23.52 -6.27
N GLN A 97 -5.50 -24.24 -5.40
CA GLN A 97 -5.72 -25.69 -5.56
C GLN A 97 -7.07 -25.99 -6.22
N ALA A 98 -8.10 -25.21 -5.90
CA ALA A 98 -9.48 -25.46 -6.32
C ALA A 98 -9.90 -24.63 -7.53
N GLY A 99 -9.17 -23.57 -7.83
CA GLY A 99 -9.47 -22.66 -8.93
C GLY A 99 -8.28 -21.84 -9.41
N GLU A 100 -8.58 -20.74 -10.06
CA GLU A 100 -7.58 -19.77 -10.53
C GLU A 100 -8.16 -18.35 -10.59
N ILE A 101 -7.26 -17.35 -10.61
CA ILE A 101 -7.62 -15.97 -10.89
C ILE A 101 -7.62 -15.73 -12.39
N MET A 102 -8.70 -15.15 -12.88
CA MET A 102 -8.94 -14.86 -14.29
C MET A 102 -9.07 -13.35 -14.51
N LYS A 103 -8.39 -12.84 -15.53
CA LYS A 103 -8.59 -11.47 -16.03
C LYS A 103 -9.45 -11.50 -17.28
N LYS A 104 -10.55 -10.74 -17.30
CA LYS A 104 -11.50 -10.61 -18.41
C LYS A 104 -11.61 -9.13 -18.83
N PRO A 105 -10.81 -8.66 -19.79
CA PRO A 105 -10.69 -7.22 -20.07
C PRO A 105 -11.95 -6.57 -20.67
N GLY A 106 -12.94 -7.37 -21.09
CA GLY A 106 -14.22 -6.88 -21.59
C GLY A 106 -15.22 -8.02 -21.87
N PRO A 107 -16.50 -7.69 -22.12
CA PRO A 107 -17.57 -8.67 -22.30
C PRO A 107 -17.35 -9.65 -23.46
N ASP A 108 -16.77 -9.16 -24.56
CA ASP A 108 -16.53 -9.93 -25.79
C ASP A 108 -15.12 -10.49 -25.89
N LEU A 109 -14.30 -10.31 -24.84
CA LEU A 109 -12.92 -10.78 -24.81
C LEU A 109 -12.81 -12.08 -24.03
N ILE A 110 -12.00 -13.00 -24.55
CA ILE A 110 -11.70 -14.25 -23.87
C ILE A 110 -10.84 -13.92 -22.63
N GLY A 111 -11.33 -14.34 -21.46
CA GLY A 111 -10.57 -14.23 -20.22
C GLY A 111 -9.40 -15.21 -20.18
N TYR A 112 -8.35 -14.84 -19.47
CA TYR A 112 -7.14 -15.65 -19.31
C TYR A 112 -6.69 -15.70 -17.84
N PRO A 113 -6.03 -16.78 -17.41
CA PRO A 113 -5.53 -16.89 -16.05
C PRO A 113 -4.36 -15.94 -15.82
N VAL A 114 -4.25 -15.43 -14.59
CA VAL A 114 -3.18 -14.52 -14.17
C VAL A 114 -2.62 -14.94 -12.82
N THR A 115 -1.33 -14.70 -12.60
CA THR A 115 -0.65 -14.86 -11.30
C THR A 115 -0.53 -13.54 -10.54
N GLY A 116 -1.21 -12.49 -11.01
CA GLY A 116 -1.25 -11.21 -10.34
C GLY A 116 -2.03 -10.17 -11.15
N PHE A 117 -2.46 -9.12 -10.48
CA PHE A 117 -3.30 -8.07 -11.06
C PHE A 117 -3.14 -6.75 -10.30
N PHE A 118 -3.45 -5.64 -10.96
CA PHE A 118 -3.45 -4.33 -10.29
C PHE A 118 -4.79 -4.08 -9.58
N GLN A 119 -4.75 -3.29 -8.51
CA GLN A 119 -5.95 -2.81 -7.83
C GLN A 119 -6.93 -2.11 -8.79
N ARG A 120 -6.44 -1.30 -9.74
CA ARG A 120 -7.29 -0.71 -10.79
C ARG A 120 -8.00 -1.74 -11.67
N ASP A 121 -7.42 -2.92 -11.89
CA ASP A 121 -8.07 -3.99 -12.66
C ASP A 121 -9.26 -4.56 -11.86
N LEU A 122 -9.08 -4.70 -10.55
CA LEU A 122 -10.13 -5.14 -9.64
C LEU A 122 -11.27 -4.10 -9.58
N PHE A 123 -10.95 -2.82 -9.44
CA PHE A 123 -11.95 -1.74 -9.50
C PHE A 123 -12.62 -1.57 -10.86
N SER A 124 -11.94 -1.96 -11.94
CA SER A 124 -12.53 -1.99 -13.28
C SER A 124 -13.48 -3.19 -13.48
N GLY A 125 -13.62 -4.09 -12.51
CA GLY A 125 -14.52 -5.24 -12.58
C GLY A 125 -14.07 -6.32 -13.55
N ILE A 126 -12.75 -6.44 -13.77
CA ILE A 126 -12.18 -7.38 -14.75
C ILE A 126 -11.43 -8.55 -14.11
N ILE A 127 -11.43 -8.68 -12.78
CA ILE A 127 -10.76 -9.77 -12.04
C ILE A 127 -11.80 -10.72 -11.44
N TYR A 128 -11.63 -12.01 -11.71
CA TYR A 128 -12.57 -13.06 -11.33
C TYR A 128 -11.82 -14.22 -10.68
N TYR A 129 -12.48 -14.92 -9.76
CA TYR A 129 -12.08 -16.27 -9.36
C TYR A 129 -12.88 -17.30 -10.17
N ARG A 130 -12.23 -18.35 -10.68
CA ARG A 130 -12.88 -19.47 -11.38
C ARG A 130 -12.58 -20.78 -10.66
N HIS A 131 -13.62 -21.43 -10.13
CA HIS A 131 -13.51 -22.76 -9.54
C HIS A 131 -13.47 -23.84 -10.63
N PHE A 132 -12.64 -24.87 -10.48
CA PHE A 132 -12.49 -25.93 -11.49
C PHE A 132 -13.63 -26.95 -11.49
N GLY A 133 -14.49 -26.94 -10.47
CA GLY A 133 -15.64 -27.84 -10.35
C GLY A 133 -15.29 -29.23 -9.81
N GLY A 134 -14.12 -29.39 -9.20
CA GLY A 134 -13.80 -30.57 -8.40
C GLY A 134 -14.36 -30.46 -6.97
N GLU A 135 -14.28 -31.56 -6.23
CA GLU A 135 -14.75 -31.67 -4.84
C GLU A 135 -13.72 -31.09 -3.84
N ILE A 136 -13.26 -29.86 -4.08
CA ILE A 136 -12.38 -29.10 -3.19
C ILE A 136 -13.17 -27.88 -2.71
N PHE A 137 -13.43 -27.80 -1.40
CA PHE A 137 -14.38 -26.84 -0.83
C PHE A 137 -13.72 -25.66 -0.12
N GLU A 138 -12.39 -25.60 -0.14
CA GLU A 138 -11.59 -24.54 0.46
C GLU A 138 -10.40 -24.24 -0.43
N ASP A 139 -10.13 -22.96 -0.64
CA ASP A 139 -9.00 -22.45 -1.41
C ASP A 139 -8.50 -21.16 -0.76
N SER A 140 -7.22 -20.86 -0.88
CA SER A 140 -6.61 -19.68 -0.24
C SER A 140 -5.74 -18.94 -1.24
N LEU A 141 -5.96 -17.64 -1.36
CA LEU A 141 -5.16 -16.79 -2.21
C LEU A 141 -3.98 -16.24 -1.41
N GLU A 142 -2.79 -16.78 -1.61
CA GLU A 142 -1.58 -16.22 -0.99
C GLU A 142 -0.94 -15.19 -1.92
N PHE A 143 -0.70 -13.97 -1.42
CA PHE A 143 -0.15 -12.89 -2.21
C PHE A 143 0.72 -11.91 -1.41
N VAL A 144 1.54 -11.16 -2.13
CA VAL A 144 2.27 -10.00 -1.63
C VAL A 144 1.81 -8.78 -2.41
N LEU A 145 1.67 -7.65 -1.73
CA LEU A 145 1.41 -6.36 -2.36
C LEU A 145 2.73 -5.70 -2.71
N CYS A 146 2.81 -5.14 -3.92
CA CYS A 146 3.91 -4.26 -4.30
C CYS A 146 3.36 -2.95 -4.87
N ASP A 147 4.00 -1.84 -4.49
CA ASP A 147 3.71 -0.52 -5.02
C ASP A 147 4.39 -0.30 -6.39
N SER A 148 4.47 0.97 -6.80
CA SER A 148 5.15 1.40 -8.02
C SER A 148 6.56 1.95 -7.80
N HIS A 149 7.14 1.85 -6.61
CA HIS A 149 8.48 2.35 -6.31
C HIS A 149 9.57 1.56 -7.05
N ASP A 150 10.78 2.11 -7.16
CA ASP A 150 11.95 1.41 -7.74
C ASP A 150 13.18 1.50 -6.81
N PRO A 151 13.56 0.41 -6.12
CA PRO A 151 12.90 -0.90 -6.10
C PRO A 151 11.54 -0.84 -5.38
N PRO A 152 10.57 -1.71 -5.70
CA PRO A 152 9.23 -1.65 -5.12
C PRO A 152 9.23 -1.96 -3.61
N ASN A 153 8.42 -1.25 -2.83
CA ASN A 153 8.15 -1.64 -1.45
C ASN A 153 7.18 -2.82 -1.44
N LEU A 154 7.45 -3.80 -0.57
CA LEU A 154 6.74 -5.07 -0.52
C LEU A 154 6.07 -5.25 0.84
N SER A 155 4.81 -5.66 0.83
CA SER A 155 4.14 -6.11 2.05
C SER A 155 4.71 -7.45 2.52
N GLU A 156 4.44 -7.79 3.78
CA GLU A 156 4.51 -9.19 4.23
C GLU A 156 3.50 -10.05 3.44
N SER A 157 3.71 -11.37 3.44
CA SER A 157 2.77 -12.32 2.81
C SER A 157 1.38 -12.23 3.45
N GLN A 158 0.36 -12.16 2.61
CA GLN A 158 -1.06 -12.14 2.97
C GLN A 158 -1.74 -13.43 2.51
N ALA A 159 -2.84 -13.80 3.17
CA ALA A 159 -3.70 -14.93 2.85
C ALA A 159 -5.17 -14.61 3.15
#